data_AF-A0A847MGN5-F1
#
_entry.id   AF-A0A847MGN5-F1
#
_cell.length_a   1.000
_cell.length_b   1.000
_cell.length_c   1.000
_cell.angle_alpha   90.00
_cell.angle_beta   90.00
_cell.angle_gamma   90.00
#
_symmetry.space_group_name_H-M   'P 1'
#
loop_
_entity.id
_entity.type
_entity.pdbx_description
1 polymer ?
#
loop_
_entity_poly.entity_id
_entity_poly.type
_entity_poly.pdbx_seq_one_letter_code
_entity_poly.pdbx_strand_id
1 'polypeptide(L)'
;MKKNMMSLLLIVSMILILGSVSFAETVVVEDILKGDQTISIDTQLLSIIQGNVTVAPGITFQLDGIITGNLTLQEGAVLILNGIVEGNVYNLSGNSFEINGIIKGEVY
;
A
#
# COMPACT_ATOMS: atom_id res chain seq x y z
N MET A 1 -2.05 49.03 19.35
CA MET A 1 -1.01 48.16 18.73
C MET A 1 -0.94 46.75 19.32
N LYS A 2 -1.02 46.52 20.63
CA LYS A 2 -0.90 45.16 21.23
C LYS A 2 -1.99 44.15 20.82
N LYS A 3 -3.25 44.59 20.63
CA LYS A 3 -4.39 43.72 20.28
C LYS A 3 -4.27 43.08 18.89
N ASN A 4 -3.76 43.82 17.91
CA ASN A 4 -3.59 43.35 16.53
C ASN A 4 -2.43 42.35 16.44
N MET A 5 -1.38 42.55 17.23
CA MET A 5 -0.23 41.63 17.30
C MET A 5 -0.61 40.30 17.96
N MET A 6 -1.45 40.33 19.00
CA MET A 6 -1.99 39.12 19.64
C MET A 6 -2.90 38.32 18.69
N SER A 7 -3.74 39.02 17.93
CA SER A 7 -4.61 38.39 16.92
C SER A 7 -3.79 37.75 15.79
N LEU A 8 -2.71 38.39 15.35
CA LEU A 8 -1.82 37.85 14.32
C LEU A 8 -1.09 36.59 14.84
N LEU A 9 -0.66 36.59 16.10
CA LEU A 9 0.01 35.44 16.72
C LEU A 9 -0.91 34.22 16.84
N LEU A 10 -2.19 34.44 17.17
CA LEU A 10 -3.21 33.38 17.23
C LEU A 10 -3.47 32.77 15.85
N ILE A 11 -3.53 33.60 14.80
CA ILE A 11 -3.73 33.13 13.42
C ILE A 11 -2.52 32.32 12.95
N VAL A 12 -1.30 32.79 13.20
CA VAL A 12 -0.07 32.08 12.83
C VAL A 12 0.05 30.74 13.57
N SER A 13 -0.28 30.72 14.86
CA SER A 13 -0.35 29.48 15.65
C SER A 13 -1.35 28.49 15.04
N MET A 14 -2.56 28.94 14.70
CA MET A 14 -3.58 28.09 14.09
C MET A 14 -3.14 27.48 12.77
N ILE A 15 -2.42 28.24 11.93
CA ILE A 15 -1.88 27.75 10.65
C ILE A 15 -0.79 26.69 10.85
N LEU A 16 0.08 26.86 11.86
CA LEU A 16 1.14 25.90 12.17
C LEU A 16 0.59 24.55 12.67
N ILE A 17 -0.51 24.59 13.43
CA ILE A 17 -1.16 23.37 13.95
C ILE A 17 -1.89 22.61 12.82
N LEU A 18 -2.45 23.32 11.83
CA LEU A 18 -3.08 22.72 10.66
C LEU A 18 -2.06 22.09 9.68
N GLY A 19 -0.83 22.61 9.63
CA GLY A 19 0.23 22.12 8.73
C GLY A 19 0.96 20.85 9.19
N SER A 20 0.71 20.38 10.41
CA SER A 20 1.38 19.22 11.01
C SER A 20 0.49 17.97 11.10
N VAL A 21 -0.69 18.01 10.50
CA VAL A 21 -1.58 16.84 10.41
C VAL A 21 -1.19 16.01 9.18
N SER A 22 -0.30 15.05 9.39
CA SER A 22 -0.06 13.96 8.44
C SER A 22 -1.20 12.95 8.59
N PHE A 23 -2.20 13.01 7.72
CA PHE A 23 -3.14 11.91 7.59
C PHE A 23 -2.40 10.74 6.94
N ALA A 24 -2.20 9.65 7.69
CA ALA A 24 -1.94 8.37 7.05
C ALA A 24 -3.23 8.00 6.31
N GLU A 25 -3.32 8.39 5.05
CA GLU A 25 -4.48 8.10 4.21
C GLU A 25 -4.46 6.62 3.88
N THR A 26 -5.17 5.82 4.67
CA THR A 26 -5.51 4.46 4.28
C THR A 26 -6.50 4.55 3.12
N VAL A 27 -6.00 4.49 1.90
CA VAL A 27 -6.84 4.48 0.69
C VAL A 27 -7.52 3.11 0.60
N VAL A 28 -8.79 3.05 1.00
CA VAL A 28 -9.65 1.90 0.74
C VAL A 28 -10.13 2.02 -0.71
N VAL A 29 -9.46 1.34 -1.63
CA VAL A 29 -9.91 1.24 -3.02
C VAL A 29 -11.09 0.27 -3.05
N GLU A 30 -12.33 0.75 -3.22
CA GLU A 30 -13.51 -0.13 -3.47
C GLU A 30 -13.62 -0.57 -4.95
N ASP A 31 -12.72 -0.07 -5.79
CA ASP A 31 -12.76 -0.24 -7.24
C ASP A 31 -11.94 -1.44 -7.74
N ILE A 32 -12.34 -1.98 -8.89
CA ILE A 32 -11.53 -2.96 -9.61
C ILE A 32 -10.43 -2.22 -10.38
N LEU A 33 -9.19 -2.42 -9.96
CA LEU A 33 -8.02 -1.87 -10.64
C LEU A 33 -7.71 -2.74 -11.88
N LYS A 34 -7.75 -2.15 -13.07
CA LYS A 34 -7.48 -2.85 -14.32
C LYS A 34 -6.06 -2.60 -14.81
N GLY A 35 -5.47 -3.64 -15.41
CA GLY A 35 -4.11 -3.61 -15.92
C GLY A 35 -3.07 -3.82 -14.83
N ASP A 36 -1.82 -3.96 -15.25
CA ASP A 36 -0.71 -4.29 -14.37
C ASP A 36 -0.41 -3.13 -13.42
N GLN A 37 -0.14 -3.46 -12.15
CA GLN A 37 0.10 -2.50 -11.08
C GLN A 37 1.50 -2.65 -10.50
N THR A 38 2.09 -1.53 -10.08
CA THR A 38 3.31 -1.52 -9.27
C THR A 38 2.99 -0.93 -7.91
N ILE A 39 3.27 -1.69 -6.85
CA ILE A 39 3.10 -1.27 -5.46
C ILE A 39 4.44 -0.71 -4.98
N SER A 40 4.52 0.63 -4.92
CA SER A 40 5.76 1.36 -4.63
C SER A 40 5.82 1.94 -3.21
N ILE A 41 4.75 1.77 -2.43
CA ILE A 41 4.65 2.19 -1.03
C ILE A 41 3.93 1.09 -0.24
N ASP A 42 4.15 1.05 1.07
CA ASP A 42 3.45 0.10 1.93
C ASP A 42 1.94 0.21 1.74
N THR A 43 1.30 -0.91 1.40
CA THR A 43 -0.08 -0.92 0.92
C THR A 43 -0.83 -2.12 1.46
N GLN A 44 -2.04 -1.88 1.95
CA GLN A 44 -3.05 -2.91 2.18
C GLN A 44 -4.09 -2.85 1.05
N LEU A 45 -4.22 -3.93 0.28
CA LEU A 45 -5.20 -4.03 -0.80
C LEU A 45 -6.36 -4.93 -0.39
N LEU A 46 -7.56 -4.36 -0.31
CA LEU A 46 -8.80 -5.08 -0.02
C LEU A 46 -9.62 -5.41 -1.29
N SER A 47 -9.22 -4.91 -2.46
CA SER A 47 -9.98 -5.00 -3.71
C SER A 47 -9.35 -5.92 -4.75
N ILE A 48 -9.86 -5.86 -5.98
CA ILE A 48 -9.46 -6.73 -7.08
C ILE A 48 -8.52 -5.97 -8.02
N ILE A 49 -7.35 -6.56 -8.30
CA ILE A 49 -6.50 -6.18 -9.44
C ILE A 49 -6.68 -7.19 -10.57
N GLN A 50 -7.15 -6.70 -11.71
CA GLN A 50 -7.23 -7.42 -12.98
C GLN A 50 -5.95 -7.20 -13.80
N GLY A 51 -4.87 -7.86 -13.39
CA GLY A 51 -3.55 -7.71 -13.99
C GLY A 51 -2.46 -8.35 -13.14
N ASN A 52 -1.22 -8.23 -13.60
CA ASN A 52 -0.05 -8.61 -12.82
C ASN A 52 0.29 -7.52 -11.80
N VAL A 53 0.90 -7.92 -10.70
CA VAL A 53 1.35 -7.00 -9.64
C VAL A 53 2.83 -7.18 -9.42
N THR A 54 3.56 -6.06 -9.37
CA THR A 54 4.95 -6.02 -8.92
C THR A 54 5.05 -5.21 -7.63
N VAL A 55 5.59 -5.80 -6.58
CA VAL A 55 5.89 -5.11 -5.33
C VAL A 55 7.33 -4.65 -5.38
N ALA A 56 7.55 -3.34 -5.21
CA ALA A 56 8.88 -2.74 -5.28
C ALA A 56 9.78 -3.17 -4.11
N PRO A 57 11.11 -2.98 -4.21
CA PRO A 57 12.04 -3.41 -3.18
C PRO A 57 11.74 -2.80 -1.80
N GLY A 58 11.84 -3.61 -0.75
CA GLY A 58 11.66 -3.17 0.64
C GLY A 58 10.22 -2.80 1.03
N ILE A 59 9.24 -2.98 0.14
CA ILE A 59 7.86 -2.60 0.40
C ILE A 59 7.09 -3.71 1.10
N THR A 60 6.28 -3.33 2.08
CA THR A 60 5.30 -4.20 2.72
C THR A 60 3.98 -4.15 1.97
N PHE A 61 3.60 -5.27 1.37
CA PHE A 61 2.32 -5.43 0.68
C PHE A 61 1.46 -6.44 1.43
N GLN A 62 0.32 -5.97 1.93
CA GLN A 62 -0.72 -6.83 2.48
C GLN A 62 -1.86 -6.99 1.47
N LEU A 63 -2.10 -8.24 1.05
CA LEU A 63 -3.20 -8.57 0.15
C LEU A 63 -4.32 -9.26 0.92
N ASP A 64 -5.42 -8.55 1.12
CA ASP A 64 -6.70 -9.11 1.61
C ASP A 64 -7.72 -9.32 0.47
N GLY A 65 -7.43 -8.74 -0.71
CA GLY A 65 -8.26 -8.81 -1.91
C GLY A 65 -7.87 -9.92 -2.90
N ILE A 66 -8.00 -9.65 -4.20
CA ILE A 66 -7.77 -10.63 -5.28
C ILE A 66 -6.83 -10.06 -6.35
N ILE A 67 -5.83 -10.82 -6.75
CA ILE A 67 -5.02 -10.55 -7.96
C ILE A 67 -5.33 -11.65 -8.97
N THR A 68 -5.85 -11.28 -10.15
CA THR A 68 -6.17 -12.28 -11.20
C THR A 68 -4.96 -12.67 -12.05
N GLY A 69 -3.85 -11.92 -11.94
CA GLY A 69 -2.59 -12.19 -12.63
C GLY A 69 -1.51 -12.76 -11.71
N ASN A 70 -0.25 -12.61 -12.13
CA ASN A 70 0.90 -13.01 -11.33
C ASN A 70 1.29 -11.92 -10.33
N LEU A 71 1.90 -12.33 -9.21
CA LEU A 71 2.48 -11.43 -8.22
C LEU A 71 4.01 -11.60 -8.19
N THR A 72 4.75 -10.52 -8.37
CA THR A 72 6.22 -10.51 -8.31
C THR A 72 6.68 -9.67 -7.12
N LEU A 73 7.46 -10.27 -6.23
CA LEU A 73 8.06 -9.59 -5.08
C LEU A 73 9.52 -9.25 -5.40
N GLN A 74 9.84 -7.96 -5.48
CA GLN A 74 11.23 -7.51 -5.62
C GLN A 74 12.00 -7.64 -4.30
N GLU A 75 13.33 -7.57 -4.37
CA GLU A 75 14.23 -7.81 -3.23
C GLU A 75 13.87 -7.02 -1.95
N GLY A 76 13.84 -7.73 -0.83
CA GLY A 76 13.50 -7.17 0.48
C GLY A 76 12.03 -6.86 0.68
N ALA A 77 11.15 -7.17 -0.28
CA ALA A 77 9.71 -6.97 -0.10
C ALA A 77 9.15 -7.90 0.98
N VAL A 78 8.07 -7.45 1.63
CA VAL A 78 7.32 -8.21 2.62
C VAL A 78 5.91 -8.44 2.08
N LEU A 79 5.52 -9.70 1.93
CA LEU A 79 4.15 -10.07 1.54
C LEU A 79 3.39 -10.67 2.72
N ILE A 80 2.23 -10.10 3.04
CA ILE A 80 1.21 -10.70 3.89
C ILE A 80 0.01 -11.05 3.01
N LEU A 81 -0.13 -12.32 2.65
CA LEU A 81 -1.18 -12.80 1.76
C LEU A 81 -2.33 -13.42 2.57
N ASN A 82 -3.43 -12.69 2.74
CA ASN A 82 -4.68 -13.20 3.31
C ASN A 82 -5.76 -13.45 2.24
N GLY A 83 -5.61 -12.83 1.06
CA GLY A 83 -6.52 -12.89 -0.07
C GLY A 83 -6.19 -13.99 -1.08
N ILE A 84 -6.41 -13.72 -2.37
CA ILE A 84 -6.23 -14.70 -3.45
C ILE A 84 -5.29 -14.16 -4.53
N VAL A 85 -4.33 -14.98 -4.95
CA VAL A 85 -3.57 -14.80 -6.20
C VAL A 85 -3.95 -15.93 -7.15
N GLU A 86 -4.53 -15.60 -8.30
CA GLU A 86 -4.95 -16.60 -9.30
C GLU A 86 -3.78 -17.09 -10.16
N GLY A 87 -2.75 -16.27 -10.34
CA GLY A 87 -1.52 -16.64 -11.04
C GLY A 87 -0.43 -17.19 -10.14
N ASN A 88 0.79 -17.11 -10.64
CA ASN A 88 2.01 -17.49 -9.95
C ASN A 88 2.51 -16.37 -9.02
N VAL A 89 3.23 -16.75 -7.98
CA VAL A 89 3.97 -15.82 -7.12
C VAL A 89 5.46 -16.03 -7.34
N TYR A 90 6.16 -14.98 -7.78
CA TYR A 90 7.61 -14.98 -7.96
C TYR A 90 8.25 -14.27 -6.78
N ASN A 91 8.93 -15.03 -5.93
CA ASN A 91 9.56 -14.53 -4.72
C ASN A 91 11.08 -14.40 -4.92
N LEU A 92 11.54 -13.20 -5.25
CA LEU A 92 12.99 -12.94 -5.37
C LEU A 92 13.68 -13.00 -3.99
N SER A 93 15.01 -12.97 -3.99
CA SER A 93 15.81 -13.16 -2.77
C SER A 93 15.57 -12.07 -1.71
N GLY A 94 15.68 -12.45 -0.44
CA GLY A 94 15.68 -11.50 0.70
C GLY A 94 14.30 -11.06 1.18
N ASN A 95 13.24 -11.63 0.61
CA ASN A 95 11.86 -11.28 0.94
C ASN A 95 11.35 -12.03 2.18
N SER A 96 10.42 -11.41 2.89
CA SER A 96 9.60 -12.07 3.91
C SER A 96 8.21 -12.33 3.37
N PHE A 97 7.63 -13.48 3.71
CA PHE A 97 6.40 -13.95 3.09
C PHE A 97 5.58 -14.78 4.07
N GLU A 98 4.34 -14.36 4.27
CA GLU A 98 3.34 -15.05 5.08
C GLU A 98 2.12 -15.33 4.20
N ILE A 99 1.71 -16.60 4.10
CA ILE A 99 0.48 -17.00 3.42
C ILE A 99 -0.53 -17.51 4.43
N ASN A 100 -1.62 -16.78 4.54
CA ASN A 100 -2.88 -17.20 5.14
C ASN A 100 -4.00 -17.37 4.09
N GLY A 101 -3.75 -16.93 2.85
CA GLY A 101 -4.68 -16.94 1.72
C GLY A 101 -4.47 -18.10 0.74
N ILE A 102 -4.86 -17.88 -0.52
CA ILE A 102 -4.83 -18.90 -1.58
C ILE A 102 -3.96 -18.42 -2.75
N ILE A 103 -3.06 -19.29 -3.20
CA ILE A 103 -2.37 -19.16 -4.49
C ILE A 103 -2.86 -20.31 -5.37
N LYS A 104 -3.43 -19.98 -6.54
CA LYS A 104 -3.90 -21.00 -7.50
C LYS A 104 -2.79 -21.48 -8.44
N GLY A 105 -1.79 -20.63 -8.70
CA GLY A 105 -0.59 -20.99 -9.45
C GLY A 105 0.49 -21.61 -8.57
N GLU A 106 1.74 -21.48 -9.03
CA GLU A 106 2.93 -21.95 -8.31
C GLU A 106 3.67 -20.80 -7.62
N VAL A 107 4.49 -21.16 -6.63
CA VAL A 107 5.42 -20.24 -5.96
C VAL A 107 6.84 -20.58 -6.41
N TYR A 108 7.56 -19.60 -6.94
CA TYR A 108 8.94 -19.71 -7.41
C TYR A 108 9.90 -18.91 -6.54
#